data_AF-A0A2V8WTS6-F1
#
_entry.id   AF-A0A2V8WTS6-F1
#
_cell.length_a   1.000
_cell.length_b   1.000
_cell.length_c   1.000
_cell.angle_alpha   90.00
_cell.angle_beta   90.00
_cell.angle_gamma   90.00
#
_symmetry.space_group_name_H-M   'P 1'
#
loop_
_entity.id
_entity.type
_entity.pdbx_description
1 polymer ?
#
loop_
_entity_poly.entity_id
_entity_poly.type
_entity_poly.pdbx_seq_one_letter_code
_entity_poly.pdbx_strand_id
1 'polypeptide(L)'
;MSLAAFLCMTVGLPVVQGSADHVRWDIINFNAATTPPTVSAGGFAIAAARNPSTLTIKLTGSGTFIGPASGGTSSSATGGGTWQTFSDTTSTGSGTYEVRELLSWQFANFQTPSIIDLIDDGTGANGNAVLRIEYSDGSNGVLGVGCHGPGALGGIVEGVIATKDFVTYWDAQAPAGVVNANRTSFHVR
;
A
#
# COMPACT_ATOMS: atom_id res chain seq x y z
N MET A 1 52.12 9.67 -44.16
CA MET A 1 50.99 10.02 -43.27
C MET A 1 49.87 9.05 -43.57
N SER A 2 49.58 8.09 -42.69
CA SER A 2 48.50 7.11 -42.88
C SER A 2 47.39 7.45 -41.90
N LEU A 3 46.19 7.72 -42.41
CA LEU A 3 45.01 8.12 -41.66
C LEU A 3 44.24 6.85 -41.27
N ALA A 4 44.29 6.47 -39.99
CA ALA A 4 43.47 5.38 -39.46
C ALA A 4 42.07 5.92 -39.10
N ALA A 5 41.04 5.44 -39.81
CA ALA A 5 39.65 5.72 -39.48
C ALA A 5 39.21 4.82 -38.31
N PHE A 6 38.96 5.42 -37.14
CA PHE A 6 38.33 4.75 -36.00
C PHE A 6 36.82 4.66 -36.24
N LEU A 7 36.31 3.44 -36.43
CA LEU A 7 34.89 3.15 -36.49
C LEU A 7 34.35 2.98 -35.06
N CYS A 8 33.70 4.00 -34.51
CA CYS A 8 32.98 3.90 -33.25
C CYS A 8 31.72 3.05 -33.43
N MET A 9 31.75 1.78 -33.00
CA MET A 9 30.54 0.98 -32.80
C MET A 9 29.84 1.47 -31.54
N THR A 10 28.77 2.23 -31.70
CA THR A 10 27.81 2.48 -30.62
C THR A 10 27.05 1.19 -30.35
N VAL A 11 27.41 0.48 -29.28
CA VAL A 11 26.64 -0.63 -28.76
C VAL A 11 25.34 -0.05 -28.21
N GLY A 12 24.23 -0.21 -28.93
CA GLY A 12 22.92 0.16 -28.41
C GLY A 12 22.58 -0.75 -27.24
N LEU A 13 22.55 -0.20 -26.02
CA LEU A 13 21.98 -0.90 -24.87
C LEU A 13 20.50 -1.17 -25.18
N PRO A 14 19.97 -2.37 -24.86
CA PRO A 14 18.54 -2.62 -25.00
C PRO A 14 17.79 -1.65 -24.09
N VAL A 15 16.89 -0.86 -24.68
CA VAL A 15 15.91 -0.10 -23.91
C VAL A 15 14.98 -1.12 -23.26
N VAL A 16 15.20 -1.42 -21.99
CA VAL A 16 14.19 -2.09 -21.17
C VAL A 16 13.07 -1.08 -20.98
N GLN A 17 12.05 -1.16 -21.84
CA GLN A 17 10.77 -0.52 -21.55
C GLN A 17 10.13 -1.30 -20.39
N GLY A 18 10.51 -0.97 -19.17
CA GLY A 18 9.78 -1.42 -17.99
C GLY A 18 8.39 -0.78 -18.03
N SER A 19 7.35 -1.59 -18.21
CA SER A 19 5.96 -1.12 -18.08
C SER A 19 5.78 -0.54 -16.68
N ALA A 20 5.32 0.70 -16.58
CA ALA A 20 4.99 1.28 -15.28
C ALA A 20 3.63 0.72 -14.85
N ASP A 21 3.53 0.22 -13.63
CA ASP A 21 2.28 -0.31 -13.08
C ASP A 21 1.44 0.87 -12.60
N HIS A 22 0.21 1.00 -13.09
CA HIS A 22 -0.75 1.95 -12.52
C HIS A 22 -1.49 1.25 -11.39
N VAL A 23 -1.14 1.59 -10.15
CA VAL A 23 -1.64 0.88 -8.97
C VAL A 23 -2.61 1.74 -8.20
N ARG A 24 -3.77 1.16 -7.87
CA ARG A 24 -4.66 1.67 -6.82
C ARG A 24 -4.48 0.83 -5.57
N TRP A 25 -4.55 1.47 -4.41
CA TRP A 25 -4.57 0.80 -3.11
C TRP A 25 -5.78 1.27 -2.30
N ASP A 26 -6.38 0.36 -1.54
CA ASP A 26 -7.51 0.66 -0.66
C ASP A 26 -7.38 -0.08 0.67
N ILE A 27 -7.80 0.57 1.75
CA ILE A 27 -8.26 -0.11 2.96
C ILE A 27 -9.74 -0.44 2.75
N ILE A 28 -10.06 -1.73 2.75
CA ILE A 28 -11.31 -2.23 2.15
C ILE A 28 -12.36 -2.67 3.17
N ASN A 29 -13.61 -2.57 2.74
CA ASN A 29 -14.72 -3.32 3.31
C ASN A 29 -14.74 -4.74 2.70
N PHE A 30 -15.08 -5.72 3.53
CA PHE A 30 -15.22 -7.11 3.10
C PHE A 30 -16.55 -7.66 3.61
N ASN A 31 -17.41 -8.08 2.69
CA ASN A 31 -18.70 -8.64 3.02
C ASN A 31 -18.70 -10.15 2.76
N ALA A 32 -18.64 -10.93 3.84
CA ALA A 32 -18.71 -12.39 3.78
C ALA A 32 -20.16 -12.92 3.67
N ALA A 33 -21.17 -12.07 3.80
CA ALA A 33 -22.58 -12.47 3.72
C ALA A 33 -23.09 -12.59 2.28
N THR A 34 -22.32 -12.14 1.29
CA THR A 34 -22.60 -12.34 -0.14
C THR A 34 -21.97 -13.65 -0.62
N THR A 35 -22.49 -14.22 -1.71
CA THR A 35 -21.94 -15.44 -2.33
C THR A 35 -21.85 -15.25 -3.84
N PRO A 36 -20.64 -15.10 -4.42
CA PRO A 36 -19.33 -14.96 -3.75
C PRO A 36 -19.23 -13.73 -2.81
N PRO A 37 -18.29 -13.74 -1.83
CA PRO A 37 -18.00 -12.57 -1.00
C PRO A 37 -17.66 -11.35 -1.86
N THR A 38 -17.94 -10.14 -1.35
CA THR A 38 -17.67 -8.89 -2.08
C THR A 38 -16.69 -8.00 -1.34
N VAL A 39 -15.85 -7.27 -2.09
CA VAL A 39 -14.99 -6.19 -1.56
C VAL A 39 -15.40 -4.83 -2.12
N SER A 40 -15.31 -3.80 -1.29
CA SER A 40 -15.55 -2.41 -1.69
C SER A 40 -14.64 -1.46 -0.91
N ALA A 41 -14.49 -0.21 -1.36
CA ALA A 41 -13.68 0.79 -0.67
C ALA A 41 -14.32 1.21 0.66
N GLY A 42 -13.49 1.65 1.63
CA GLY A 42 -13.96 2.36 2.83
C GLY A 42 -13.91 1.56 4.14
N GLY A 43 -13.01 0.60 4.28
CA GLY A 43 -12.74 -0.06 5.56
C GLY A 43 -11.81 0.75 6.47
N PHE A 44 -11.34 0.12 7.54
CA PHE A 44 -10.27 0.66 8.38
C PHE A 44 -9.22 -0.40 8.70
N ALA A 45 -8.03 0.01 9.11
CA ALA A 45 -6.99 -0.88 9.59
C ALA A 45 -6.35 -0.32 10.86
N ILE A 46 -5.84 -1.20 11.72
CA ILE A 46 -5.22 -0.85 12.99
C ILE A 46 -3.82 -1.46 13.05
N ALA A 47 -2.86 -0.67 13.51
CA ALA A 47 -1.52 -1.13 13.86
C ALA A 47 -1.17 -0.71 15.29
N ALA A 48 -0.46 -1.59 16.00
CA ALA A 48 0.06 -1.32 17.33
C ALA A 48 1.56 -1.00 17.27
N ALA A 49 2.02 -0.10 18.14
CA ALA A 49 3.43 -0.06 18.47
C ALA A 49 3.82 -1.34 19.21
N ARG A 50 5.11 -1.71 19.21
CA ARG A 50 5.54 -2.87 20.00
C ARG A 50 5.88 -2.49 21.45
N ASN A 51 6.43 -1.29 21.61
CA ASN A 51 7.02 -0.83 22.86
C ASN A 51 6.49 0.58 23.21
N PRO A 52 5.34 0.69 23.90
CA PRO A 52 4.44 -0.39 24.35
C PRO A 52 3.35 -0.74 23.33
N SER A 53 2.75 -1.92 23.46
CA SER A 53 1.61 -2.37 22.63
C SER A 53 0.28 -1.70 22.92
N THR A 54 0.24 -0.84 23.93
CA THR A 54 -0.93 -0.03 24.28
C THR A 54 -1.12 1.15 23.34
N LEU A 55 -0.09 1.56 22.60
CA LEU A 55 -0.21 2.60 21.59
C LEU A 55 -0.69 2.01 20.27
N THR A 56 -1.81 2.50 19.74
CA THR A 56 -2.34 2.05 18.45
C THR A 56 -2.69 3.23 17.54
N ILE A 57 -2.67 2.98 16.24
CA ILE A 57 -3.19 3.88 15.22
C ILE A 57 -4.24 3.16 14.39
N LYS A 58 -5.40 3.79 14.22
CA LYS A 58 -6.46 3.39 13.30
C LYS A 58 -6.40 4.29 12.07
N LEU A 59 -6.39 3.69 10.89
CA LEU A 59 -6.29 4.36 9.60
C LEU A 59 -7.46 3.96 8.70
N THR A 60 -7.96 4.90 7.91
CA THR A 60 -8.77 4.64 6.70
C THR A 60 -8.01 5.19 5.51
N GLY A 61 -8.36 4.80 4.29
CA GLY A 61 -7.84 5.49 3.12
C GLY A 61 -7.76 4.65 1.87
N SER A 62 -7.46 5.34 0.79
CA SER A 62 -7.14 4.79 -0.52
C SER A 62 -6.31 5.79 -1.31
N GLY A 63 -5.76 5.35 -2.44
CA GLY A 63 -4.96 6.20 -3.30
C GLY A 63 -4.47 5.49 -4.54
N THR A 64 -3.62 6.18 -5.29
CA THR A 64 -3.01 5.66 -6.51
C THR A 64 -1.54 6.02 -6.57
N PHE A 65 -0.76 5.23 -7.29
CA PHE A 65 0.60 5.56 -7.65
C PHE A 65 1.00 4.90 -8.97
N ILE A 66 2.08 5.40 -9.56
CA ILE A 66 2.75 4.76 -10.70
C ILE A 66 4.00 4.07 -10.18
N GLY A 67 4.00 2.74 -10.19
CA GLY A 67 5.11 1.90 -9.75
C GLY A 67 6.09 1.62 -10.90
N PRO A 68 7.39 1.90 -10.76
CA PRO A 68 8.37 1.49 -11.76
C PRO A 68 8.48 -0.05 -11.79
N ALA A 69 8.61 -0.63 -13.00
CA ALA A 69 8.63 -2.08 -13.25
C ALA A 69 9.64 -2.88 -12.40
N SER A 70 10.71 -2.24 -11.93
CA SER A 70 11.80 -2.85 -11.16
C SER A 70 11.78 -2.49 -9.67
N GLY A 71 10.67 -1.96 -9.16
CA GLY A 71 10.61 -1.35 -7.83
C GLY A 71 11.36 -0.03 -7.76
N GLY A 72 10.95 0.84 -6.84
CA GLY A 72 11.56 2.16 -6.69
C GLY A 72 10.59 3.22 -6.16
N THR A 73 11.06 4.47 -6.21
CA THR A 73 10.32 5.65 -5.76
C THR A 73 9.55 6.29 -6.90
N SER A 74 8.43 6.96 -6.59
CA SER A 74 7.69 7.79 -7.54
C SER A 74 7.02 8.95 -6.81
N SER A 75 7.22 10.17 -7.32
CA SER A 75 6.49 11.35 -6.83
C SER A 75 5.06 11.42 -7.38
N SER A 76 4.69 10.52 -8.30
CA SER A 76 3.32 10.39 -8.81
C SER A 76 2.54 9.44 -7.91
N ALA A 77 2.28 9.87 -6.69
CA ALA A 77 1.44 9.17 -5.72
C ALA A 77 0.39 10.14 -5.17
N THR A 78 -0.84 9.66 -5.02
CA THR A 78 -1.97 10.42 -4.48
C THR A 78 -2.74 9.56 -3.48
N GLY A 79 -3.63 10.20 -2.73
CA GLY A 79 -4.52 9.53 -1.79
C GLY A 79 -4.29 9.99 -0.37
N GLY A 80 -4.84 9.22 0.56
CA GLY A 80 -4.88 9.59 1.96
C GLY A 80 -6.10 9.00 2.65
N GLY A 81 -6.39 9.52 3.84
CA GLY A 81 -7.57 9.13 4.59
C GLY A 81 -7.56 9.73 5.98
N THR A 82 -8.24 9.08 6.92
CA THR A 82 -8.29 9.52 8.31
C THR A 82 -7.37 8.70 9.19
N TRP A 83 -6.90 9.31 10.27
CA TRP A 83 -6.16 8.63 11.33
C TRP A 83 -6.77 8.95 12.69
N GLN A 84 -6.61 8.01 13.62
CA GLN A 84 -6.87 8.21 15.03
C GLN A 84 -5.86 7.39 15.83
N THR A 85 -5.25 8.00 16.85
CA THR A 85 -4.31 7.34 17.75
C THR A 85 -4.97 7.06 19.10
N PHE A 86 -4.53 6.00 19.75
CA PHE A 86 -5.01 5.60 21.07
C PHE A 86 -3.87 5.21 21.99
N SER A 87 -4.04 5.50 23.28
CA SER A 87 -3.36 4.81 24.38
C SER A 87 -4.40 3.94 25.07
N ASP A 88 -4.22 2.63 24.99
CA ASP A 88 -5.24 1.63 25.29
C ASP A 88 -6.53 1.92 24.51
N THR A 89 -7.61 2.23 25.20
CA THR A 89 -8.91 2.58 24.60
C THR A 89 -9.15 4.08 24.51
N THR A 90 -8.22 4.90 25.02
CA THR A 90 -8.37 6.36 25.08
C THR A 90 -7.80 6.99 23.82
N SER A 91 -8.63 7.73 23.09
CA SER A 91 -8.21 8.50 21.92
C SER A 91 -7.22 9.60 22.32
N THR A 92 -6.04 9.62 21.69
CA THR A 92 -4.99 10.62 21.95
C THR A 92 -4.89 11.69 20.86
N GLY A 93 -5.53 11.48 19.71
CA GLY A 93 -5.59 12.45 18.62
C GLY A 93 -6.22 11.85 17.37
N SER A 94 -6.70 12.70 16.46
CA SER A 94 -7.29 12.29 15.18
C SER A 94 -7.16 13.38 14.13
N GLY A 95 -7.22 13.00 12.86
CA GLY A 95 -7.20 13.93 11.74
C GLY A 95 -7.20 13.22 10.39
N THR A 96 -6.64 13.87 9.38
CA THR A 96 -6.41 13.30 8.05
C THR A 96 -4.93 13.11 7.77
N TYR A 97 -4.60 12.28 6.79
CA TYR A 97 -3.27 12.19 6.22
C TYR A 97 -3.35 12.20 4.69
N GLU A 98 -2.31 12.71 4.05
CA GLU A 98 -2.17 12.77 2.60
C GLU A 98 -0.91 12.03 2.17
N VAL A 99 -1.00 11.26 1.08
CA VAL A 99 0.14 10.63 0.44
C VAL A 99 0.93 11.68 -0.35
N ARG A 100 2.25 11.67 -0.16
CA ARG A 100 3.18 12.58 -0.84
C ARG A 100 4.06 11.89 -1.88
N GLU A 101 4.39 10.62 -1.65
CA GLU A 101 5.39 9.93 -2.46
C GLU A 101 5.22 8.41 -2.31
N LEU A 102 5.45 7.67 -3.39
CA LEU A 102 5.74 6.24 -3.34
C LEU A 102 7.23 6.07 -3.03
N LEU A 103 7.54 5.35 -1.96
CA LEU A 103 8.91 5.00 -1.57
C LEU A 103 9.33 3.63 -2.08
N SER A 104 8.39 2.68 -2.15
CA SER A 104 8.63 1.34 -2.69
C SER A 104 7.33 0.69 -3.13
N TRP A 105 7.37 0.00 -4.27
CA TRP A 105 6.33 -0.92 -4.73
C TRP A 105 6.96 -2.26 -5.03
N GLN A 106 6.38 -3.33 -4.48
CA GLN A 106 6.78 -4.72 -4.72
C GLN A 106 5.53 -5.54 -5.05
N PHE A 107 5.28 -5.72 -6.35
CA PHE A 107 4.28 -6.66 -6.84
C PHE A 107 4.72 -8.11 -6.53
N ALA A 108 3.81 -8.93 -6.02
CA ALA A 108 4.06 -10.35 -5.77
C ALA A 108 3.39 -11.23 -6.82
N ASN A 109 2.05 -11.20 -6.89
CA ASN A 109 1.26 -11.96 -7.84
C ASN A 109 -0.16 -11.40 -7.96
N PHE A 110 -0.85 -11.70 -9.06
CA PHE A 110 -2.28 -11.45 -9.16
C PHE A 110 -3.05 -12.37 -8.22
N GLN A 111 -4.17 -11.85 -7.69
CA GLN A 111 -5.05 -12.59 -6.82
C GLN A 111 -5.81 -13.68 -7.58
N THR A 112 -6.07 -14.80 -6.91
CA THR A 112 -6.91 -15.86 -7.49
C THR A 112 -8.39 -15.47 -7.45
N PRO A 113 -9.14 -15.59 -8.56
CA PRO A 113 -10.56 -15.24 -8.60
C PRO A 113 -11.38 -16.02 -7.56
N SER A 114 -11.90 -15.32 -6.57
CA SER A 114 -12.70 -15.90 -5.47
C SER A 114 -13.63 -14.91 -4.79
N ILE A 115 -13.49 -13.61 -5.10
CA ILE A 115 -14.20 -12.49 -4.49
C ILE A 115 -14.70 -11.61 -5.63
N ILE A 116 -15.92 -11.08 -5.50
CA ILE A 116 -16.45 -10.06 -6.40
C ILE A 116 -15.88 -8.71 -5.98
N ASP A 117 -15.12 -8.10 -6.88
CA ASP A 117 -14.55 -6.78 -6.70
C ASP A 117 -15.52 -5.67 -7.13
N LEU A 118 -15.82 -4.74 -6.22
CA LEU A 118 -16.68 -3.57 -6.46
C LEU A 118 -15.92 -2.24 -6.32
N ILE A 119 -14.58 -2.28 -6.31
CA ILE A 119 -13.71 -1.13 -6.07
C ILE A 119 -13.41 -0.41 -7.38
N ASP A 120 -12.93 -1.14 -8.38
CA ASP A 120 -12.73 -0.69 -9.76
C ASP A 120 -12.58 -1.86 -10.77
N ASP A 121 -12.15 -1.55 -11.99
CA ASP A 121 -11.93 -2.49 -13.09
C ASP A 121 -10.47 -2.99 -13.20
N GLY A 122 -9.59 -2.64 -12.25
CA GLY A 122 -8.21 -3.11 -12.24
C GLY A 122 -8.10 -4.57 -11.80
N THR A 123 -6.95 -5.19 -12.08
CA THR A 123 -6.74 -6.59 -11.68
C THR A 123 -6.24 -6.65 -10.23
N GLY A 124 -6.97 -7.36 -9.36
CA GLY A 124 -6.60 -7.57 -7.96
C GLY A 124 -5.20 -8.16 -7.81
N ALA A 125 -4.38 -7.56 -6.96
CA ALA A 125 -2.96 -7.88 -6.82
C ALA A 125 -2.54 -8.01 -5.35
N ASN A 126 -1.57 -8.89 -5.11
CA ASN A 126 -0.88 -9.06 -3.84
C ASN A 126 0.48 -8.37 -3.91
N GLY A 127 0.94 -7.82 -2.79
CA GLY A 127 2.21 -7.11 -2.75
C GLY A 127 2.37 -6.21 -1.54
N ASN A 128 3.37 -5.33 -1.62
CA ASN A 128 3.66 -4.31 -0.61
C ASN A 128 3.91 -2.95 -1.25
N ALA A 129 3.32 -1.91 -0.68
CA ALA A 129 3.62 -0.52 -0.99
C ALA A 129 4.11 0.21 0.26
N VAL A 130 5.09 1.08 0.10
CA VAL A 130 5.58 1.99 1.15
C VAL A 130 5.41 3.40 0.64
N LEU A 131 4.72 4.24 1.40
CA LEU A 131 4.30 5.58 1.01
C LEU A 131 4.80 6.60 2.04
N ARG A 132 5.32 7.73 1.58
CA ARG A 132 5.51 8.90 2.44
C ARG A 132 4.16 9.58 2.65
N ILE A 133 3.84 9.91 3.89
CA ILE A 133 2.60 10.60 4.24
C ILE A 133 2.85 11.81 5.14
N GLU A 134 1.96 12.78 5.05
CA GLU A 134 1.89 13.93 5.94
C GLU A 134 0.54 13.93 6.66
N TYR A 135 0.56 14.14 7.97
CA TYR A 135 -0.65 14.23 8.79
C TYR A 135 -1.11 15.68 8.93
N SER A 136 -2.42 15.86 9.08
CA SER A 136 -3.07 17.17 9.20
C SER A 136 -2.67 17.97 10.45
N ASP A 137 -2.08 17.32 11.44
CA ASP A 137 -1.52 17.98 12.64
C ASP A 137 -0.07 18.45 12.45
N GLY A 138 0.48 18.33 11.23
CA GLY A 138 1.83 18.76 10.86
C GLY A 138 2.91 17.70 11.08
N SER A 139 2.58 16.55 11.68
CA SER A 139 3.52 15.44 11.81
C SER A 139 3.74 14.72 10.48
N ASN A 140 4.90 14.08 10.36
CA ASN A 140 5.29 13.29 9.17
C ASN A 140 5.23 11.80 9.48
N GLY A 141 5.09 10.99 8.43
CA GLY A 141 5.05 9.54 8.57
C GLY A 141 5.39 8.77 7.30
N VAL A 142 5.44 7.45 7.48
CA VAL A 142 5.50 6.45 6.41
C VAL A 142 4.32 5.50 6.61
N LEU A 143 3.60 5.20 5.55
CA LEU A 143 2.53 4.20 5.51
C LEU A 143 3.02 2.98 4.73
N GLY A 144 3.08 1.83 5.38
CA GLY A 144 3.21 0.53 4.72
C GLY A 144 1.82 -0.05 4.48
N VAL A 145 1.53 -0.46 3.25
CA VAL A 145 0.31 -1.16 2.85
C VAL A 145 0.71 -2.53 2.34
N GLY A 146 0.19 -3.59 2.92
CA GLY A 146 0.44 -4.95 2.47
C GLY A 146 -0.86 -5.71 2.21
N CYS A 147 -0.91 -6.40 1.08
CA CYS A 147 -2.05 -7.19 0.65
C CYS A 147 -1.65 -8.66 0.47
N HIS A 148 -2.07 -9.47 1.43
CA HIS A 148 -2.05 -10.93 1.43
C HIS A 148 -3.47 -11.46 1.14
N GLY A 149 -3.96 -11.15 -0.06
CA GLY A 149 -5.26 -11.60 -0.56
C GLY A 149 -5.24 -13.05 -1.07
N PRO A 150 -6.31 -13.47 -1.77
CA PRO A 150 -6.42 -14.82 -2.31
C PRO A 150 -5.22 -15.22 -3.19
N GLY A 151 -4.62 -16.37 -2.88
CA GLY A 151 -3.47 -16.90 -3.62
C GLY A 151 -2.14 -16.15 -3.37
N ALA A 152 -2.06 -15.30 -2.34
CA ALA A 152 -0.83 -14.62 -1.98
C ALA A 152 0.27 -15.60 -1.54
N LEU A 153 1.52 -15.26 -1.87
CA LEU A 153 2.70 -15.93 -1.32
C LEU A 153 2.89 -15.56 0.16
N GLY A 154 3.46 -16.48 0.95
CA GLY A 154 3.76 -16.24 2.36
C GLY A 154 4.78 -15.12 2.57
N GLY A 155 4.64 -14.37 3.67
CA GLY A 155 5.57 -13.30 4.06
C GLY A 155 5.06 -11.86 3.84
N ILE A 156 3.89 -11.69 3.20
CA ILE A 156 3.20 -10.40 3.11
C ILE A 156 2.38 -10.17 4.38
N VAL A 157 2.52 -8.99 4.99
CA VAL A 157 1.66 -8.56 6.12
C VAL A 157 0.36 -8.02 5.54
N GLU A 158 -0.77 -8.67 5.83
CA GLU A 158 -2.09 -8.10 5.51
C GLU A 158 -2.38 -6.89 6.40
N GLY A 159 -2.79 -5.78 5.81
CA GLY A 159 -3.18 -4.58 6.54
C GLY A 159 -2.24 -3.40 6.31
N VAL A 160 -2.09 -2.58 7.34
CA VAL A 160 -1.23 -1.39 7.30
C VAL A 160 -0.30 -1.34 8.50
N ILE A 161 0.88 -0.77 8.30
CA ILE A 161 1.81 -0.32 9.35
C ILE A 161 2.10 1.15 9.12
N ALA A 162 2.46 1.89 10.16
CA ALA A 162 2.74 3.31 9.99
C ALA A 162 3.77 3.85 10.97
N THR A 163 4.43 4.94 10.60
CA THR A 163 5.06 5.85 11.56
C THR A 163 4.26 7.13 11.66
N LYS A 164 4.20 7.69 12.86
CA LYS A 164 3.74 9.07 13.11
C LYS A 164 4.69 9.70 14.10
N ASP A 165 5.39 10.74 13.65
CA ASP A 165 6.57 11.28 14.35
C ASP A 165 7.57 10.16 14.68
N PHE A 166 7.89 10.00 15.96
CA PHE A 166 8.84 8.99 16.45
C PHE A 166 8.18 7.63 16.75
N VAL A 167 6.85 7.53 16.74
CA VAL A 167 6.14 6.29 17.08
C VAL A 167 6.07 5.39 15.85
N THR A 168 6.51 4.15 16.00
CA THR A 168 6.40 3.11 14.97
C THR A 168 5.29 2.14 15.35
N TYR A 169 4.20 2.15 14.58
CA TYR A 169 3.10 1.19 14.65
C TYR A 169 3.40 0.05 13.68
N TRP A 170 4.05 -0.98 14.22
CA TRP A 170 4.65 -2.09 13.46
C TRP A 170 3.75 -3.33 13.40
N ASP A 171 2.97 -3.58 14.44
CA ASP A 171 2.22 -4.82 14.58
C ASP A 171 0.80 -4.60 14.03
N ALA A 172 0.63 -4.83 12.72
CA ALA A 172 -0.65 -4.80 12.03
C ALA A 172 -1.61 -5.83 12.65
N GLN A 173 -2.84 -5.39 12.94
CA GLN A 173 -3.85 -6.27 13.50
C GLN A 173 -4.39 -7.22 12.42
N ALA A 174 -4.70 -8.47 12.78
CA ALA A 174 -5.23 -9.44 11.83
C ALA A 174 -6.65 -9.06 11.33
N PRO A 175 -7.05 -9.48 10.12
CA PRO A 175 -8.42 -9.33 9.64
C PRO A 175 -9.44 -9.88 10.63
N ALA A 176 -10.43 -9.07 11.01
CA ALA A 176 -11.53 -9.52 11.88
C ALA A 176 -12.65 -10.15 11.03
N GLY A 177 -13.17 -11.31 11.44
CA GLY A 177 -14.11 -12.10 10.61
C GLY A 177 -15.43 -11.41 10.24
N VAL A 178 -15.94 -10.50 11.08
CA VAL A 178 -17.26 -9.86 10.92
C VAL A 178 -17.20 -8.33 10.86
N VAL A 179 -16.01 -7.75 10.87
CA VAL A 179 -15.80 -6.30 10.84
C VAL A 179 -14.97 -5.96 9.60
N ASN A 180 -15.30 -4.83 8.96
CA ASN A 180 -14.55 -4.22 7.86
C ASN A 180 -13.22 -3.62 8.36
N ALA A 181 -12.40 -4.47 8.98
CA ALA A 181 -11.17 -4.13 9.65
C ALA A 181 -10.01 -4.92 9.07
N ASN A 182 -8.87 -4.25 8.98
CA ASN A 182 -7.54 -4.79 8.70
C ASN A 182 -7.46 -5.61 7.42
N ARG A 183 -8.07 -5.08 6.35
CA ARG A 183 -7.96 -5.65 5.01
C ARG A 183 -7.55 -4.58 4.02
N THR A 184 -6.71 -4.94 3.07
CA THR A 184 -6.31 -4.06 1.97
C THR A 184 -6.45 -4.76 0.63
N SER A 185 -6.48 -3.97 -0.44
CA SER A 185 -6.41 -4.48 -1.80
C SER A 185 -5.52 -3.58 -2.64
N PHE A 186 -4.82 -4.19 -3.59
CA PHE A 186 -4.20 -3.48 -4.71
C PHE A 186 -4.92 -3.85 -6.01
N HIS A 187 -4.99 -2.89 -6.92
CA HIS A 187 -5.46 -3.09 -8.29
C HIS A 187 -4.41 -2.55 -9.26
N VAL A 188 -3.96 -3.39 -10.20
CA VAL A 188 -2.97 -3.01 -11.22
C VAL A 188 -3.65 -2.88 -12.57
N ARG A 189 -3.27 -1.83 -13.32
CA ARG A 189 -3.65 -1.57 -14.72
C ARG A 189 -2.41 -1.36 -15.59
#